data_AF-A0A7W9GA71-F1
#
_entry.id   AF-A0A7W9GA71-F1
#
_cell.length_a   1.000
_cell.length_b   1.000
_cell.length_c   1.000
_cell.angle_alpha   90.00
_cell.angle_beta   90.00
_cell.angle_gamma   90.00
#
_symmetry.space_group_name_H-M   'P 1'
#
loop_
_entity.id
_entity.type
_entity.pdbx_description
1 polymer ?
#
loop_
_entity_poly.entity_id
_entity_poly.type
_entity_poly.pdbx_seq_one_letter_code
_entity_poly.pdbx_strand_id
1 'polypeptide(L)'
;MTMRPGGARTILHAVLACVVTVFAGVPGAVAADAPSSFTNAPATATGRTPSGVTVTVRKTMIGKTRVASAQVLTPSTWAPADEFLVPANAKMTAGFMDLYEDFAARPGGWSDVATLTFTFSRPVRDPHLHVFGTGGLSRDPRRGRDDYWPAIDLVGGTPATPAFSAAAGFPGYRVTADSIRPVEVRPVRSTTCGVVYTCGTAKVIGTVTSFTIRLSARDVRYGLGGPGPQLWAAFKLTLAEDDSDAPASYGAASHAITDSFLGTSVTADHLDEVSTAPRGVAAGTDEDDAVTGSTGSPVKIAVQDRTGTLTVPVRAGSPAYVTGWIDADRDGRFEADERATAQVAKDATAAELRWTLPATLRAGPAWMRLRLTARATVSPTGWADSGEVEDHPIELVVAADAAT
;
A
#
# COMPACT_ATOMS: atom_id res chain seq x y z
N MET A 1 53.67 23.09 45.28
CA MET A 1 52.62 22.41 46.08
C MET A 1 51.68 23.47 46.64
N THR A 2 50.59 23.81 45.94
CA THR A 2 49.29 24.36 46.41
C THR A 2 48.48 25.05 45.28
N MET A 3 47.16 24.83 45.32
CA MET A 3 46.02 25.67 44.86
C MET A 3 45.57 25.83 43.39
N ARG A 4 44.42 25.16 43.09
CA ARG A 4 43.08 25.69 42.68
C ARG A 4 42.80 26.18 41.22
N PRO A 5 41.51 26.35 40.78
CA PRO A 5 40.91 25.65 39.61
C PRO A 5 40.31 26.59 38.53
N GLY A 6 39.68 26.03 37.48
CA GLY A 6 38.61 26.70 36.73
C GLY A 6 38.60 26.48 35.22
N GLY A 7 37.41 26.23 34.65
CA GLY A 7 37.20 26.31 33.20
C GLY A 7 36.04 25.48 32.66
N ALA A 8 34.80 25.83 33.02
CA ALA A 8 33.61 25.38 32.30
C ALA A 8 33.56 26.02 30.90
N ARG A 9 33.26 25.23 29.87
CA ARG A 9 32.91 25.73 28.53
C ARG A 9 31.58 25.12 28.09
N THR A 10 30.54 25.95 28.20
CA THR A 10 29.23 25.77 27.58
C THR A 10 29.37 26.00 26.07
N ILE A 11 28.94 25.05 25.25
CA ILE A 11 28.81 25.24 23.79
C ILE A 11 27.33 25.22 23.44
N LEU A 12 26.84 26.41 23.08
CA LEU A 12 25.55 26.69 22.47
C LEU A 12 25.72 26.53 20.95
N HIS A 13 24.88 25.73 20.28
CA HIS A 13 24.73 25.80 18.83
C HIS A 13 23.27 26.05 18.47
N ALA A 14 23.06 27.16 17.77
CA ALA A 14 21.80 27.71 17.33
C ALA A 14 21.21 26.92 16.14
N VAL A 15 19.89 26.76 16.14
CA VAL A 15 19.12 26.26 15.00
C VAL A 15 18.70 27.46 14.14
N LEU A 16 19.16 27.48 12.89
CA LEU A 16 18.85 28.50 11.90
C LEU A 16 17.49 28.18 11.24
N ALA A 17 16.50 29.05 11.43
CA ALA A 17 15.21 29.00 10.74
C ALA A 17 15.34 29.68 9.37
N CYS A 18 15.03 28.95 8.29
CA CYS A 18 14.95 29.51 6.95
C CYS A 18 13.48 29.70 6.57
N VAL A 19 13.06 30.96 6.45
CA VAL A 19 11.75 31.39 5.97
C VAL A 19 11.77 31.31 4.43
N VAL A 20 10.81 30.61 3.82
CA VAL A 20 10.57 30.65 2.37
C VAL A 20 9.26 31.38 2.12
N THR A 21 9.36 32.43 1.30
CA THR A 21 8.32 33.36 0.87
C THR A 21 7.34 32.68 -0.08
N VAL A 22 6.04 32.90 0.15
CA VAL A 22 4.93 32.40 -0.69
C VAL A 22 4.76 33.31 -1.92
N PHE A 23 4.84 32.73 -3.12
CA PHE A 23 4.31 33.33 -4.34
C PHE A 23 2.90 32.77 -4.62
N ALA A 24 1.95 33.66 -4.89
CA ALA A 24 0.59 33.33 -5.32
C ALA A 24 0.51 33.23 -6.84
N GLY A 25 -0.15 32.20 -7.39
CA GLY A 25 -0.51 32.12 -8.80
C GLY A 25 -1.06 30.78 -9.31
N VAL A 26 -2.33 30.81 -9.72
CA VAL A 26 -3.09 29.91 -10.64
C VAL A 26 -3.58 28.52 -10.12
N PRO A 27 -4.90 28.23 -10.16
CA PRO A 27 -5.45 26.90 -9.88
C PRO A 27 -5.48 26.03 -11.14
N GLY A 28 -4.81 24.88 -11.08
CA GLY A 28 -4.77 23.90 -12.16
C GLY A 28 -3.56 23.00 -12.06
N ALA A 29 -3.39 22.32 -10.92
CA ALA A 29 -2.35 21.30 -10.76
C ALA A 29 -3.02 19.95 -10.51
N VAL A 30 -2.87 19.07 -11.50
CA VAL A 30 -3.04 17.62 -11.41
C VAL A 30 -2.12 17.12 -10.29
N ALA A 31 -2.61 16.22 -9.43
CA ALA A 31 -1.98 15.87 -8.15
C ALA A 31 -0.49 15.44 -8.29
N ALA A 32 0.41 16.36 -7.99
CA ALA A 32 1.83 16.09 -7.75
C ALA A 32 2.01 15.74 -6.26
N ASP A 33 2.71 14.62 -6.01
CA ASP A 33 3.24 14.12 -4.74
C ASP A 33 2.26 13.94 -3.57
N ALA A 34 1.91 12.67 -3.29
CA ALA A 34 1.70 12.26 -1.92
C ALA A 34 2.66 11.11 -1.61
N PRO A 35 3.86 11.36 -1.06
CA PRO A 35 4.55 10.32 -0.30
C PRO A 35 3.56 9.77 0.73
N SER A 36 3.64 8.47 0.99
CA SER A 36 2.83 7.86 2.05
C SER A 36 2.91 8.69 3.35
N SER A 37 1.78 8.88 4.03
CA SER A 37 1.70 9.75 5.20
C SER A 37 0.95 9.05 6.33
N PHE A 38 1.25 9.44 7.57
CA PHE A 38 0.59 8.88 8.75
C PHE A 38 0.47 9.92 9.86
N THR A 39 -0.60 9.81 10.65
CA THR A 39 -0.81 10.45 11.94
C THR A 39 -1.07 9.36 12.96
N ASN A 40 -0.58 9.53 14.19
CA ASN A 40 -0.72 8.52 15.23
C ASN A 40 -1.18 9.13 16.55
N ALA A 41 -2.22 8.55 17.15
CA ALA A 41 -2.74 8.90 18.46
C ALA A 41 -3.06 7.62 19.27
N PRO A 42 -3.26 7.73 20.60
CA PRO A 42 -3.55 6.57 21.46
C PRO A 42 -4.74 5.70 21.04
N ALA A 43 -5.79 6.31 20.48
CA ALA A 43 -7.01 5.59 20.09
C ALA A 43 -7.07 5.22 18.60
N THR A 44 -6.43 6.01 17.75
CA THR A 44 -6.53 5.88 16.29
C THR A 44 -5.21 6.29 15.64
N ALA A 45 -4.84 5.59 14.58
CA ALA A 45 -3.79 6.02 13.67
C ALA A 45 -4.36 6.04 12.24
N THR A 46 -4.01 7.05 11.44
CA THR A 46 -4.58 7.24 10.10
C THR A 46 -3.51 7.67 9.13
N GLY A 47 -3.49 7.08 7.95
CA GLY A 47 -2.54 7.41 6.89
C GLY A 47 -3.05 7.14 5.49
N ARG A 48 -2.19 7.39 4.51
CA ARG A 48 -2.47 7.23 3.08
C ARG A 48 -1.32 6.50 2.39
N THR A 49 -1.63 5.53 1.52
CA THR A 49 -0.66 4.82 0.65
C THR A 49 -0.24 5.71 -0.53
N PRO A 50 0.84 5.38 -1.26
CA PRO A 50 1.25 6.11 -2.47
C PRO A 50 0.11 6.25 -3.49
N SER A 51 -0.54 5.12 -3.83
CA SER A 51 -1.75 5.04 -4.65
C SER A 51 -2.95 5.84 -4.13
N GLY A 52 -2.93 6.29 -2.89
CA GLY A 52 -3.91 7.20 -2.33
C GLY A 52 -5.01 6.53 -1.49
N VAL A 53 -4.91 5.24 -1.22
CA VAL A 53 -5.83 4.51 -0.32
C VAL A 53 -5.61 5.01 1.11
N THR A 54 -6.70 5.41 1.77
CA THR A 54 -6.64 5.80 3.19
C THR A 54 -6.76 4.57 4.07
N VAL A 55 -5.88 4.45 5.07
CA VAL A 55 -5.91 3.42 6.09
C VAL A 55 -6.19 4.06 7.45
N THR A 56 -7.17 3.54 8.17
CA THR A 56 -7.46 3.93 9.55
C THR A 56 -7.34 2.72 10.47
N VAL A 57 -6.52 2.83 11.50
CA VAL A 57 -6.30 1.80 12.52
C VAL A 57 -6.97 2.24 13.81
N ARG A 58 -8.10 1.62 14.15
CA ARG A 58 -8.77 1.82 15.44
C ARG A 58 -8.16 0.89 16.48
N LYS A 59 -7.76 1.43 17.62
CA LYS A 59 -7.08 0.72 18.70
C LYS A 59 -8.04 0.57 19.88
N THR A 60 -8.34 -0.66 20.27
CA THR A 60 -9.19 -0.96 21.43
C THR A 60 -8.35 -1.65 22.50
N MET A 61 -8.14 -0.98 23.63
CA MET A 61 -7.35 -1.52 24.73
C MET A 61 -8.12 -2.61 25.47
N ILE A 62 -7.42 -3.63 25.95
CA ILE A 62 -8.01 -4.72 26.74
C ILE A 62 -7.65 -4.53 28.22
N GLY A 63 -8.65 -4.61 29.09
CA GLY A 63 -8.47 -4.44 30.54
C GLY A 63 -7.98 -3.03 30.90
N LYS A 64 -6.86 -2.95 31.62
CA LYS A 64 -6.25 -1.67 32.06
C LYS A 64 -5.18 -1.15 31.11
N THR A 65 -4.98 -1.82 29.98
CA THR A 65 -3.97 -1.43 28.99
C THR A 65 -4.17 0.01 28.53
N ARG A 66 -3.08 0.73 28.29
CA ARG A 66 -3.09 2.03 27.63
C ARG A 66 -1.93 2.18 26.66
N VAL A 67 -2.09 3.06 25.68
CA VAL A 67 -1.00 3.53 24.83
C VAL A 67 -0.29 4.68 25.56
N ALA A 68 0.92 4.41 26.05
CA ALA A 68 1.76 5.36 26.78
C ALA A 68 2.54 6.30 25.86
N SER A 69 2.86 5.84 24.64
CA SER A 69 3.48 6.64 23.59
C SER A 69 2.90 6.20 22.25
N ALA A 70 2.55 7.17 21.41
CA ALA A 70 2.09 6.96 20.05
C ALA A 70 3.01 7.78 19.13
N GLN A 71 3.79 7.11 18.30
CA GLN A 71 4.77 7.72 17.41
C GLN A 71 4.41 7.46 15.95
N VAL A 72 4.63 8.47 15.10
CA VAL A 72 4.60 8.31 13.65
C VAL A 72 5.97 7.82 13.20
N LEU A 73 5.98 6.83 12.33
CA LEU A 73 7.19 6.37 11.68
C LEU A 73 7.23 6.96 10.28
N THR A 74 8.07 7.97 10.12
CA THR A 74 8.18 8.70 8.86
C THR A 74 8.71 7.80 7.74
N PRO A 75 8.22 7.99 6.50
CA PRO A 75 8.82 7.34 5.34
C PRO A 75 10.29 7.80 5.18
N SER A 76 11.16 6.91 4.74
CA SER A 76 12.56 7.26 4.47
C SER A 76 13.05 6.55 3.22
N THR A 77 13.29 7.33 2.16
CA THR A 77 13.84 6.84 0.88
C THR A 77 15.33 6.48 0.95
N TRP A 78 16.00 6.88 2.04
CA TRP A 78 17.41 6.57 2.31
C TRP A 78 17.58 5.42 3.30
N ALA A 79 16.48 4.87 3.81
CA ALA A 79 16.57 3.73 4.71
C ALA A 79 17.11 2.52 3.93
N PRO A 80 18.13 1.82 4.45
CA PRO A 80 18.61 0.61 3.81
C PRO A 80 17.49 -0.43 3.80
N ALA A 81 17.53 -1.30 2.78
CA ALA A 81 16.66 -2.46 2.72
C ALA A 81 16.68 -3.21 4.05
N ASP A 82 15.51 -3.66 4.50
CA ASP A 82 15.40 -4.46 5.72
C ASP A 82 15.34 -5.93 5.33
N GLU A 83 16.27 -6.73 5.85
CA GLU A 83 16.29 -8.18 5.57
C GLU A 83 15.02 -8.92 6.01
N PHE A 84 14.21 -8.32 6.89
CA PHE A 84 12.95 -8.91 7.36
C PHE A 84 11.72 -8.40 6.62
N LEU A 85 11.82 -7.32 5.83
CA LEU A 85 10.67 -6.72 5.17
C LEU A 85 10.72 -6.93 3.66
N VAL A 86 9.58 -7.30 3.09
CA VAL A 86 9.36 -7.29 1.64
C VAL A 86 8.11 -6.46 1.36
N PRO A 87 8.09 -5.62 0.31
CA PRO A 87 9.21 -5.29 -0.58
C PRO A 87 10.43 -4.70 0.17
N ALA A 88 11.63 -4.84 -0.40
CA ALA A 88 12.89 -4.60 0.31
C ALA A 88 12.99 -3.16 0.86
N ASN A 89 12.37 -2.22 0.15
CA ASN A 89 12.26 -0.81 0.46
C ASN A 89 11.01 -0.45 1.29
N ALA A 90 10.33 -1.40 1.96
CA ALA A 90 9.10 -1.15 2.72
C ALA A 90 9.20 -0.03 3.77
N LYS A 91 10.41 0.32 4.23
CA LYS A 91 10.67 1.48 5.10
C LYS A 91 10.37 2.84 4.45
N MET A 92 10.23 2.89 3.12
CA MET A 92 9.75 4.05 2.37
C MET A 92 8.26 4.33 2.59
N THR A 93 7.50 3.41 3.19
CA THR A 93 6.13 3.70 3.64
C THR A 93 6.10 4.32 5.02
N ALA A 94 5.13 5.19 5.26
CA ALA A 94 4.81 5.67 6.59
C ALA A 94 4.12 4.57 7.42
N GLY A 95 4.27 4.64 8.74
CA GLY A 95 3.61 3.72 9.66
C GLY A 95 3.48 4.31 11.05
N PHE A 96 3.25 3.45 12.03
CA PHE A 96 3.10 3.87 13.41
C PHE A 96 3.77 2.90 14.38
N MET A 97 4.19 3.45 15.52
CA MET A 97 4.70 2.68 16.64
C MET A 97 4.02 3.13 17.92
N ASP A 98 3.52 2.16 18.69
CA ASP A 98 2.90 2.40 19.98
C ASP A 98 3.66 1.68 21.09
N LEU A 99 3.70 2.30 22.27
CA LEU A 99 4.12 1.67 23.51
C LEU A 99 2.89 1.39 24.36
N TYR A 100 2.58 0.11 24.56
CA TYR A 100 1.51 -0.34 25.43
C TYR A 100 2.05 -0.59 26.85
N GLU A 101 1.33 -0.09 27.85
CA GLU A 101 1.63 -0.29 29.28
C GLU A 101 0.37 -0.76 30.03
N ASP A 102 0.54 -1.22 31.27
CA ASP A 102 -0.53 -1.55 32.21
C ASP A 102 -1.47 -2.69 31.78
N PHE A 103 -1.07 -3.47 30.76
CA PHE A 103 -1.73 -4.72 30.42
C PHE A 103 -1.52 -5.76 31.53
N ALA A 104 -2.46 -6.68 31.67
CA ALA A 104 -2.37 -7.70 32.72
C ALA A 104 -1.21 -8.66 32.39
N ALA A 105 -0.06 -8.58 33.06
CA ALA A 105 1.00 -9.58 32.89
C ALA A 105 0.69 -10.84 33.73
N ARG A 106 0.73 -12.01 33.10
CA ARG A 106 0.56 -13.31 33.77
C ARG A 106 1.88 -14.09 33.65
N PRO A 107 2.62 -14.30 34.75
CA PRO A 107 3.90 -15.01 34.69
C PRO A 107 3.77 -16.37 33.99
N GLY A 108 4.55 -16.59 32.92
CA GLY A 108 4.54 -17.81 32.12
C GLY A 108 3.33 -17.96 31.18
N GLY A 109 2.33 -17.09 31.29
CA GLY A 109 1.08 -17.10 30.54
C GLY A 109 0.99 -16.02 29.47
N TRP A 110 0.00 -16.16 28.59
CA TRP A 110 -0.39 -15.15 27.61
C TRP A 110 -1.42 -14.20 28.18
N SER A 111 -1.33 -12.95 27.75
CA SER A 111 -2.29 -11.91 28.08
C SER A 111 -2.57 -11.04 26.87
N ASP A 112 -3.85 -10.77 26.63
CA ASP A 112 -4.26 -9.88 25.56
C ASP A 112 -4.03 -8.41 25.95
N VAL A 113 -3.54 -7.63 25.00
CA VAL A 113 -3.09 -6.24 25.19
C VAL A 113 -4.08 -5.29 24.52
N ALA A 114 -4.31 -5.46 23.22
CA ALA A 114 -5.22 -4.62 22.45
C ALA A 114 -5.72 -5.34 21.20
N THR A 115 -6.84 -4.89 20.64
CA THR A 115 -7.22 -5.18 19.26
C THR A 115 -7.00 -3.95 18.38
N LEU A 116 -6.47 -4.18 17.18
CA LEU A 116 -6.20 -3.15 16.18
C LEU A 116 -7.01 -3.50 14.93
N THR A 117 -7.98 -2.67 14.58
CA THR A 117 -8.80 -2.84 13.38
C THR A 117 -8.30 -1.89 12.30
N PHE A 118 -7.73 -2.44 11.24
CA PHE A 118 -7.30 -1.74 10.04
C PHE A 118 -8.49 -1.64 9.09
N THR A 119 -8.86 -0.43 8.70
CA THR A 119 -9.96 -0.15 7.77
C THR A 119 -9.44 0.65 6.59
N PHE A 120 -9.84 0.25 5.40
CA PHE A 120 -9.45 0.86 4.13
C PHE A 120 -10.58 1.71 3.55
N SER A 121 -10.23 2.79 2.85
CA SER A 121 -11.23 3.60 2.12
C SER A 121 -11.82 2.91 0.89
N ARG A 122 -11.23 1.78 0.48
CA ARG A 122 -11.64 0.91 -0.63
C ARG A 122 -11.32 -0.54 -0.25
N PRO A 123 -12.00 -1.54 -0.83
CA PRO A 123 -11.50 -2.92 -0.79
C PRO A 123 -10.08 -2.96 -1.35
N VAL A 124 -9.15 -3.67 -0.71
CA VAL A 124 -7.78 -3.87 -1.19
C VAL A 124 -7.46 -5.35 -1.24
N ARG A 125 -6.73 -5.79 -2.27
CA ARG A 125 -6.34 -7.19 -2.43
C ARG A 125 -5.01 -7.47 -1.75
N ASP A 126 -4.98 -8.50 -0.90
CA ASP A 126 -3.78 -9.05 -0.28
C ASP A 126 -2.81 -8.02 0.35
N PRO A 127 -3.28 -7.07 1.20
CA PRO A 127 -2.40 -6.04 1.73
C PRO A 127 -1.29 -6.66 2.58
N HIS A 128 -0.09 -6.07 2.51
CA HIS A 128 1.07 -6.52 3.27
C HIS A 128 1.13 -5.80 4.63
N LEU A 129 1.05 -6.56 5.71
CA LEU A 129 1.31 -6.07 7.06
C LEU A 129 2.79 -6.28 7.40
N HIS A 130 3.53 -5.17 7.51
CA HIS A 130 4.92 -5.19 7.94
C HIS A 130 4.99 -4.99 9.45
N VAL A 131 5.70 -5.89 10.12
CA VAL A 131 5.97 -5.84 11.57
C VAL A 131 7.47 -5.67 11.75
N PHE A 132 7.91 -4.73 12.59
CA PHE A 132 9.34 -4.48 12.78
C PHE A 132 9.62 -4.02 14.21
N GLY A 133 10.00 -4.94 15.09
CA GLY A 133 10.35 -4.59 16.45
C GLY A 133 9.18 -4.67 17.43
N THR A 134 8.10 -5.38 17.10
CA THR A 134 7.01 -5.60 18.06
C THR A 134 7.49 -6.58 19.12
N GLY A 135 7.35 -6.24 20.39
CA GLY A 135 7.82 -7.02 21.54
C GLY A 135 8.17 -6.11 22.73
N GLY A 136 8.56 -6.68 23.86
CA GLY A 136 8.59 -5.90 25.09
C GLY A 136 9.55 -6.36 26.17
N LEU A 137 9.76 -5.48 27.13
CA LEU A 137 10.49 -5.74 28.36
C LEU A 137 9.90 -4.94 29.52
N SER A 138 10.18 -5.34 30.76
CA SER A 138 9.80 -4.58 31.95
C SER A 138 10.52 -3.22 32.01
N ARG A 139 9.85 -2.18 32.51
CA ARG A 139 10.34 -0.79 32.53
C ARG A 139 11.69 -0.56 33.22
N ASP A 140 12.05 -1.35 34.23
CA ASP A 140 13.32 -1.26 34.95
C ASP A 140 14.07 -2.60 34.97
N PRO A 141 15.04 -2.82 34.06
CA PRO A 141 15.78 -4.08 33.99
C PRO A 141 16.72 -4.32 35.18
N ARG A 142 16.95 -3.31 36.04
CA ARG A 142 17.83 -3.43 37.22
C ARG A 142 17.14 -4.09 38.41
N ARG A 143 15.80 -4.23 38.38
CA ARG A 143 14.98 -4.73 39.51
C ARG A 143 14.32 -6.10 39.25
N GLY A 144 14.79 -6.83 38.26
CA GLY A 144 14.13 -8.02 37.74
C GLY A 144 13.63 -7.71 36.34
N ARG A 145 14.29 -8.29 35.34
CA ARG A 145 13.93 -8.11 33.94
C ARG A 145 12.84 -9.11 33.62
N ASP A 146 11.75 -8.67 33.00
CA ASP A 146 10.80 -9.56 32.33
C ASP A 146 10.84 -9.26 30.83
N ASP A 147 10.74 -10.30 30.00
CA ASP A 147 10.61 -10.17 28.55
C ASP A 147 9.17 -10.49 28.15
N TYR A 148 8.60 -9.65 27.29
CA TYR A 148 7.25 -9.83 26.77
C TYR A 148 7.31 -10.25 25.31
N TRP A 149 7.16 -11.56 25.09
CA TRP A 149 7.10 -12.14 23.76
C TRP A 149 5.73 -11.84 23.13
N PRO A 150 5.66 -11.20 21.96
CA PRO A 150 4.41 -10.88 21.30
C PRO A 150 3.78 -12.10 20.62
N ALA A 151 2.46 -12.06 20.48
CA ALA A 151 1.71 -12.81 19.48
C ALA A 151 0.75 -11.84 18.78
N ILE A 152 0.51 -12.10 17.50
CA ILE A 152 -0.45 -11.37 16.69
C ILE A 152 -1.44 -12.41 16.16
N ASP A 153 -2.69 -12.35 16.61
CA ASP A 153 -3.76 -13.21 16.08
C ASP A 153 -4.62 -12.41 15.11
N LEU A 154 -4.97 -12.99 13.96
CA LEU A 154 -5.97 -12.47 13.05
C LEU A 154 -7.36 -12.88 13.55
N VAL A 155 -8.12 -11.91 14.06
CA VAL A 155 -9.38 -12.18 14.79
C VAL A 155 -10.64 -11.77 14.02
N GLY A 156 -10.49 -11.20 12.83
CA GLY A 156 -11.63 -10.93 11.94
C GLY A 156 -11.26 -10.09 10.73
N GLY A 157 -12.22 -9.95 9.81
CA GLY A 157 -12.14 -9.05 8.67
C GLY A 157 -13.44 -9.00 7.89
N THR A 158 -13.50 -8.09 6.91
CA THR A 158 -14.66 -7.83 6.05
C THR A 158 -14.19 -7.84 4.59
N PRO A 159 -14.90 -8.48 3.65
CA PRO A 159 -16.23 -9.11 3.76
C PRO A 159 -16.24 -10.53 4.34
N ALA A 160 -15.07 -11.16 4.43
CA ALA A 160 -14.88 -12.46 5.07
C ALA A 160 -13.62 -12.41 5.93
N THR A 161 -13.44 -13.41 6.78
CA THR A 161 -12.21 -13.56 7.58
C THR A 161 -11.03 -13.84 6.65
N PRO A 162 -10.03 -12.94 6.58
CA PRO A 162 -8.84 -13.17 5.76
C PRO A 162 -7.92 -14.20 6.44
N ALA A 163 -6.85 -14.57 5.74
CA ALA A 163 -5.79 -15.42 6.29
C ALA A 163 -4.43 -14.73 6.21
N PHE A 164 -3.54 -14.94 7.17
CA PHE A 164 -2.15 -14.58 6.99
C PHE A 164 -1.42 -15.59 6.10
N SER A 165 -0.51 -15.08 5.29
CA SER A 165 0.54 -15.87 4.62
C SER A 165 1.89 -15.18 4.84
N ALA A 166 2.94 -15.96 5.11
CA ALA A 166 4.28 -15.40 5.25
C ALA A 166 4.78 -14.88 3.89
N ALA A 167 5.23 -13.63 3.85
CA ALA A 167 5.89 -13.06 2.67
C ALA A 167 7.42 -13.01 2.86
N ALA A 168 7.90 -12.53 4.02
CA ALA A 168 9.31 -12.59 4.38
C ALA A 168 9.54 -12.42 5.90
N GLY A 169 10.76 -12.74 6.34
CA GLY A 169 11.21 -12.55 7.71
C GLY A 169 10.60 -13.55 8.69
N PHE A 170 10.16 -13.04 9.84
CA PHE A 170 9.69 -13.80 11.00
C PHE A 170 10.66 -14.86 11.54
N PRO A 171 11.99 -14.60 11.65
CA PRO A 171 12.90 -15.54 12.30
C PRO A 171 12.40 -15.87 13.71
N GLY A 172 12.42 -17.13 14.14
CA GLY A 172 11.93 -17.53 15.47
C GLY A 172 10.41 -17.43 15.66
N TYR A 173 9.66 -17.00 14.65
CA TYR A 173 8.20 -16.94 14.62
C TYR A 173 7.64 -17.86 13.54
N ARG A 174 6.43 -18.37 13.78
CA ARG A 174 5.64 -19.12 12.82
C ARG A 174 4.45 -18.27 12.41
N VAL A 175 4.26 -18.14 11.10
CA VAL A 175 3.04 -17.58 10.51
C VAL A 175 2.12 -18.75 10.17
N THR A 176 0.93 -18.75 10.72
CA THR A 176 -0.21 -19.60 10.34
C THR A 176 -1.28 -18.74 9.68
N ALA A 177 -2.34 -19.34 9.14
CA ALA A 177 -3.45 -18.60 8.54
C ALA A 177 -4.11 -17.60 9.52
N ASP A 178 -4.01 -17.83 10.82
CA ASP A 178 -4.71 -17.07 11.86
C ASP A 178 -3.77 -16.40 12.87
N SER A 179 -2.44 -16.60 12.78
CA SER A 179 -1.53 -16.05 13.79
C SER A 179 -0.08 -15.89 13.33
N ILE A 180 0.63 -15.00 14.03
CA ILE A 180 2.09 -14.86 14.02
C ILE A 180 2.53 -15.07 15.46
N ARG A 181 3.14 -16.23 15.75
CA ARG A 181 3.47 -16.66 17.12
C ARG A 181 4.90 -17.17 17.23
N PRO A 182 5.58 -16.99 18.37
CA PRO A 182 6.93 -17.50 18.55
C PRO A 182 6.92 -19.03 18.49
N VAL A 183 7.91 -19.61 17.82
CA VAL A 183 8.07 -21.08 17.72
C VAL A 183 8.38 -21.68 19.10
N GLU A 184 9.13 -20.95 19.90
CA GLU A 184 9.48 -21.30 21.27
C GLU A 184 9.58 -20.03 22.11
N VAL A 185 9.21 -20.13 23.38
CA VAL A 185 9.31 -19.05 24.36
C VAL A 185 10.25 -19.49 25.45
N ARG A 186 11.32 -18.74 25.68
CA ARG A 186 12.38 -19.09 26.62
C ARG A 186 13.08 -17.86 27.19
N PRO A 187 13.82 -18.01 28.29
CA PRO A 187 14.78 -17.01 28.73
C PRO A 187 15.88 -16.77 27.67
N VAL A 188 16.16 -15.51 27.37
CA VAL A 188 17.08 -14.99 26.36
C VAL A 188 17.90 -13.82 26.90
N ARG A 189 19.07 -13.58 26.33
CA ARG A 189 19.98 -12.49 26.76
C ARG A 189 19.85 -11.21 25.92
N SER A 190 19.02 -11.24 24.88
CA SER A 190 18.82 -10.16 23.91
C SER A 190 17.36 -10.12 23.48
N THR A 191 16.85 -8.93 23.14
CA THR A 191 15.48 -8.73 22.65
C THR A 191 15.43 -8.39 21.16
N THR A 192 16.40 -8.81 20.36
CA THR A 192 16.45 -8.51 18.91
C THR A 192 15.33 -9.18 18.09
N CYS A 193 15.20 -8.77 16.83
CA CYS A 193 14.38 -9.46 15.83
C CYS A 193 14.68 -10.95 15.82
N GLY A 194 13.61 -11.75 15.92
CA GLY A 194 13.62 -13.20 15.98
C GLY A 194 14.10 -13.86 17.26
N VAL A 195 14.41 -13.06 18.28
CA VAL A 195 14.64 -13.56 19.64
C VAL A 195 13.49 -13.14 20.55
N VAL A 196 13.15 -11.86 20.64
CA VAL A 196 11.91 -11.42 21.32
C VAL A 196 11.08 -10.57 20.40
N TYR A 197 11.71 -9.71 19.60
CA TYR A 197 10.94 -8.88 18.69
C TYR A 197 10.51 -9.67 17.46
N THR A 198 9.25 -9.53 17.08
CA THR A 198 8.75 -10.03 15.80
C THR A 198 9.01 -9.00 14.71
N CYS A 199 9.64 -9.45 13.63
CA CYS A 199 10.05 -8.65 12.49
C CYS A 199 9.80 -9.47 11.23
N GLY A 200 9.00 -8.99 10.30
CA GLY A 200 8.55 -9.77 9.15
C GLY A 200 7.46 -9.07 8.35
N THR A 201 7.15 -9.61 7.17
CA THR A 201 5.99 -9.21 6.39
C THR A 201 5.03 -10.38 6.21
N ALA A 202 3.77 -10.17 6.55
CA ALA A 202 2.69 -11.10 6.27
C ALA A 202 1.71 -10.49 5.26
N LYS A 203 1.32 -11.26 4.25
CA LYS A 203 0.17 -10.94 3.39
C LYS A 203 -1.12 -11.24 4.17
N VAL A 204 -2.10 -10.36 4.06
CA VAL A 204 -3.48 -10.60 4.54
C VAL A 204 -4.31 -11.07 3.35
N ILE A 205 -4.32 -12.38 3.12
CA ILE A 205 -4.91 -13.02 1.94
C ILE A 205 -6.42 -12.76 1.85
N GLY A 206 -6.84 -12.31 0.68
CA GLY A 206 -8.19 -11.94 0.30
C GLY A 206 -8.33 -10.47 -0.06
N THR A 207 -9.49 -10.11 -0.62
CA THR A 207 -9.87 -8.72 -0.84
C THR A 207 -10.64 -8.21 0.37
N VAL A 208 -10.07 -7.24 1.10
CA VAL A 208 -10.59 -6.78 2.39
C VAL A 208 -10.87 -5.28 2.42
N THR A 209 -11.96 -4.89 3.08
CA THR A 209 -12.21 -3.49 3.49
C THR A 209 -11.76 -3.24 4.92
N SER A 210 -11.64 -4.30 5.72
CA SER A 210 -10.99 -4.25 7.02
C SER A 210 -10.46 -5.60 7.46
N PHE A 211 -9.44 -5.58 8.32
CA PHE A 211 -9.02 -6.74 9.11
C PHE A 211 -8.69 -6.30 10.54
N THR A 212 -8.86 -7.21 11.49
CA THR A 212 -8.58 -6.96 12.91
C THR A 212 -7.55 -7.93 13.42
N ILE A 213 -6.51 -7.40 14.04
CA ILE A 213 -5.53 -8.20 14.78
C ILE A 213 -5.71 -8.02 16.27
N ARG A 214 -5.39 -9.05 17.05
CA ARG A 214 -5.22 -8.97 18.50
C ARG A 214 -3.76 -9.11 18.84
N LEU A 215 -3.26 -8.17 19.64
CA LEU A 215 -1.93 -8.24 20.24
C LEU A 215 -2.03 -8.93 21.59
N SER A 216 -1.16 -9.91 21.81
CA SER A 216 -0.99 -10.56 23.10
C SER A 216 0.49 -10.58 23.48
N ALA A 217 0.76 -10.62 24.78
CA ALA A 217 2.10 -10.67 25.34
C ALA A 217 2.25 -11.89 26.25
N ARG A 218 3.37 -12.61 26.13
CA ARG A 218 3.76 -13.67 27.04
C ARG A 218 4.91 -13.22 27.92
N ASP A 219 4.66 -13.25 29.22
CA ASP A 219 5.61 -12.86 30.25
C ASP A 219 6.62 -13.99 30.52
N VAL A 220 7.89 -13.73 30.16
CA VAL A 220 9.04 -14.53 30.56
C VAL A 220 9.77 -13.79 31.67
N ARG A 221 9.50 -14.25 32.90
CA ARG A 221 10.00 -13.62 34.12
C ARG A 221 11.41 -14.05 34.49
N TYR A 222 12.24 -13.09 34.89
CA TYR A 222 13.56 -13.36 35.48
C TYR A 222 13.56 -12.89 36.94
N GLY A 223 13.54 -13.86 37.85
CA GLY A 223 13.59 -13.60 39.29
C GLY A 223 12.29 -12.98 39.84
N LEU A 224 12.41 -11.88 40.59
CA LEU A 224 11.31 -11.31 41.36
C LEU A 224 10.27 -10.52 40.53
N GLY A 225 10.44 -10.44 39.20
CA GLY A 225 9.51 -9.77 38.29
C GLY A 225 9.73 -8.26 38.22
N GLY A 226 9.69 -7.72 37.02
CA GLY A 226 9.91 -6.30 36.75
C GLY A 226 8.64 -5.47 36.94
N PRO A 227 8.73 -4.23 37.46
CA PRO A 227 7.57 -3.37 37.56
C PRO A 227 7.15 -2.85 36.18
N GLY A 228 5.85 -2.87 35.89
CA GLY A 228 5.25 -2.22 34.73
C GLY A 228 5.54 -2.97 33.42
N PRO A 229 4.60 -3.77 32.93
CA PRO A 229 4.78 -4.46 31.66
C PRO A 229 4.72 -3.46 30.51
N GLN A 230 5.68 -3.55 29.57
CA GLN A 230 5.72 -2.71 28.38
C GLN A 230 5.81 -3.57 27.12
N LEU A 231 5.03 -3.22 26.10
CA LEU A 231 5.05 -3.87 24.79
C LEU A 231 5.09 -2.78 23.72
N TRP A 232 6.16 -2.73 22.93
CA TRP A 232 6.19 -1.94 21.70
C TRP A 232 5.48 -2.71 20.59
N ALA A 233 4.69 -2.03 19.79
CA ALA A 233 4.14 -2.58 18.56
C ALA A 233 4.33 -1.57 17.42
N ALA A 234 4.95 -2.03 16.34
CA ALA A 234 5.30 -1.18 15.21
C ALA A 234 4.84 -1.82 13.90
N PHE A 235 4.05 -1.06 13.15
CA PHE A 235 3.39 -1.52 11.94
C PHE A 235 3.52 -0.52 10.79
N LYS A 236 3.69 -1.06 9.59
CA LYS A 236 3.58 -0.38 8.29
C LYS A 236 2.69 -1.25 7.40
N LEU A 237 2.19 -0.65 6.32
CA LEU A 237 1.38 -1.36 5.35
C LEU A 237 1.73 -0.93 3.93
N THR A 238 1.81 -1.90 3.02
CA THR A 238 1.87 -1.67 1.57
C THR A 238 0.74 -2.42 0.87
N LEU A 239 0.38 -1.96 -0.32
CA LEU A 239 -0.62 -2.57 -1.17
C LEU A 239 0.06 -3.09 -2.43
N ALA A 240 -0.52 -4.14 -3.01
CA ALA A 240 -0.17 -4.53 -4.36
C ALA A 240 -0.68 -3.46 -5.34
N GLU A 241 0.14 -3.14 -6.33
CA GLU A 241 -0.16 -2.19 -7.37
C GLU A 241 -0.02 -2.86 -8.73
N ASP A 242 -0.71 -2.29 -9.68
CA ASP A 242 -0.77 -2.67 -11.09
C ASP A 242 -0.29 -1.45 -11.89
N ASP A 243 0.68 -1.66 -12.79
CA ASP A 243 1.53 -0.61 -13.34
C ASP A 243 1.57 -0.65 -14.87
N SER A 244 1.16 0.46 -15.49
CA SER A 244 1.03 0.62 -16.93
C SER A 244 2.28 0.22 -17.73
N ASP A 245 2.14 -0.27 -18.97
CA ASP A 245 3.27 -0.74 -19.78
C ASP A 245 3.35 -0.17 -21.22
N ALA A 246 2.65 0.93 -21.53
CA ALA A 246 2.86 1.63 -22.80
C ALA A 246 4.32 2.12 -22.94
N PRO A 247 4.82 2.37 -24.17
CA PRO A 247 6.12 2.99 -24.38
C PRO A 247 6.33 4.24 -23.52
N ALA A 248 7.56 4.45 -23.04
CA ALA A 248 7.86 5.46 -22.02
C ALA A 248 7.39 6.90 -22.34
N SER A 249 7.20 7.25 -23.63
CA SER A 249 6.67 8.55 -24.04
C SER A 249 5.23 8.82 -23.58
N TYR A 250 4.42 7.76 -23.40
CA TYR A 250 3.02 7.87 -22.95
C TYR A 250 2.90 8.16 -21.44
N GLY A 251 4.00 8.04 -20.70
CA GLY A 251 4.05 8.24 -19.26
C GLY A 251 3.42 7.09 -18.46
N ALA A 252 3.61 7.15 -17.15
CA ALA A 252 3.28 6.06 -16.24
C ALA A 252 1.96 6.27 -15.48
N ALA A 253 1.22 5.19 -15.27
CA ALA A 253 0.08 5.11 -14.38
C ALA A 253 0.19 3.87 -13.49
N SER A 254 -0.31 3.99 -12.26
CA SER A 254 -0.19 2.94 -11.26
C SER A 254 -1.47 2.88 -10.42
N HIS A 255 -2.00 1.69 -10.21
CA HIS A 255 -3.29 1.45 -9.58
C HIS A 255 -3.15 0.56 -8.35
N ALA A 256 -3.71 0.98 -7.21
CA ALA A 256 -3.92 0.02 -6.13
C ALA A 256 -4.89 -1.06 -6.58
N ILE A 257 -4.52 -2.32 -6.39
CA ILE A 257 -5.37 -3.43 -6.78
C ILE A 257 -6.46 -3.67 -5.74
N THR A 258 -7.70 -3.71 -6.23
CA THR A 258 -8.91 -3.75 -5.39
C THR A 258 -9.80 -4.94 -5.74
N ASP A 259 -11.13 -4.78 -5.68
CA ASP A 259 -12.13 -5.77 -6.09
C ASP A 259 -12.65 -5.54 -7.52
N SER A 260 -12.12 -4.54 -8.22
CA SER A 260 -12.48 -4.20 -9.59
C SER A 260 -11.26 -4.27 -10.50
N PHE A 261 -11.42 -4.84 -11.69
CA PHE A 261 -10.37 -5.05 -12.69
C PHE A 261 -10.96 -5.15 -14.10
N LEU A 262 -10.15 -4.88 -15.11
CA LEU A 262 -10.41 -5.08 -16.52
C LEU A 262 -10.23 -6.57 -16.89
N GLY A 263 -10.90 -7.03 -17.94
CA GLY A 263 -10.71 -8.39 -18.43
C GLY A 263 -11.08 -9.51 -17.45
N THR A 264 -10.21 -10.50 -17.31
CA THR A 264 -10.48 -11.75 -16.56
C THR A 264 -9.72 -11.86 -15.26
N SER A 265 -8.57 -11.21 -15.17
CA SER A 265 -7.71 -11.18 -14.00
C SER A 265 -6.89 -9.90 -13.97
N VAL A 266 -6.30 -9.61 -12.82
CA VAL A 266 -5.31 -8.55 -12.64
C VAL A 266 -4.14 -9.15 -11.88
N THR A 267 -2.91 -8.92 -12.32
CA THR A 267 -1.70 -9.37 -11.62
C THR A 267 -1.19 -8.24 -10.73
N ALA A 268 0.06 -8.26 -10.29
CA ALA A 268 0.59 -7.22 -9.43
C ALA A 268 2.05 -7.04 -9.77
N ASP A 269 2.45 -5.80 -9.95
CA ASP A 269 3.76 -5.45 -10.48
C ASP A 269 4.72 -5.00 -9.41
N HIS A 270 6.00 -5.03 -9.76
CA HIS A 270 7.10 -4.55 -8.91
C HIS A 270 6.98 -5.09 -7.47
N LEU A 271 6.74 -6.40 -7.35
CA LEU A 271 6.47 -7.09 -6.08
C LEU A 271 7.58 -6.93 -5.03
N ASP A 272 8.77 -6.53 -5.47
CA ASP A 272 9.97 -6.32 -4.68
C ASP A 272 10.18 -4.86 -4.24
N GLU A 273 9.37 -3.92 -4.73
CA GLU A 273 9.48 -2.48 -4.44
C GLU A 273 8.15 -1.76 -4.17
N VAL A 274 8.08 -1.03 -3.04
CA VAL A 274 7.10 0.04 -2.84
C VAL A 274 7.37 1.18 -3.81
N SER A 275 6.31 1.67 -4.43
CA SER A 275 6.35 2.83 -5.29
C SER A 275 6.54 4.16 -4.55
N THR A 276 7.27 5.08 -5.18
CA THR A 276 7.44 6.47 -4.71
C THR A 276 6.91 7.50 -5.71
N ALA A 277 6.67 7.08 -6.94
CA ALA A 277 6.07 7.84 -8.02
C ALA A 277 5.33 6.86 -8.95
N PRO A 278 4.33 7.32 -9.74
CA PRO A 278 3.69 6.48 -10.73
C PRO A 278 4.76 5.89 -11.65
N ARG A 279 4.67 4.60 -11.91
CA ARG A 279 5.68 3.83 -12.65
C ARG A 279 5.01 2.90 -13.64
N GLY A 280 5.82 2.39 -14.55
CA GLY A 280 5.40 1.38 -15.50
C GLY A 280 6.38 0.22 -15.54
N VAL A 281 5.96 -0.90 -16.09
CA VAL A 281 6.86 -2.02 -16.42
C VAL A 281 7.46 -1.85 -17.81
N ALA A 282 8.23 -2.83 -18.27
CA ALA A 282 8.79 -2.79 -19.62
C ALA A 282 7.66 -2.95 -20.65
N ALA A 283 7.81 -2.34 -21.83
CA ALA A 283 6.67 -2.22 -22.72
C ALA A 283 6.18 -3.56 -23.28
N GLY A 284 4.86 -3.82 -23.18
CA GLY A 284 4.22 -5.07 -23.58
C GLY A 284 4.65 -6.29 -22.78
N THR A 285 5.01 -6.09 -21.51
CA THR A 285 5.43 -7.17 -20.60
C THR A 285 4.46 -7.44 -19.47
N ASP A 286 3.47 -6.56 -19.27
CA ASP A 286 2.39 -6.78 -18.32
C ASP A 286 1.41 -7.84 -18.83
N GLU A 287 0.63 -8.42 -17.93
CA GLU A 287 -0.37 -9.45 -18.20
C GLU A 287 -1.75 -8.88 -18.57
N ASP A 288 -1.77 -7.92 -19.48
CA ASP A 288 -2.99 -7.28 -19.98
C ASP A 288 -3.92 -8.27 -20.70
N ASP A 289 -5.15 -8.39 -20.20
CA ASP A 289 -6.09 -9.42 -20.68
C ASP A 289 -7.47 -8.88 -21.08
N ALA A 290 -7.76 -7.58 -20.90
CA ALA A 290 -9.07 -7.03 -21.22
C ALA A 290 -9.38 -7.10 -22.71
N VAL A 291 -8.40 -6.79 -23.55
CA VAL A 291 -8.60 -6.80 -25.00
C VAL A 291 -7.46 -7.51 -25.71
N THR A 292 -7.64 -8.80 -26.00
CA THR A 292 -6.70 -9.55 -26.83
C THR A 292 -7.22 -9.66 -28.27
N GLY A 293 -6.38 -9.40 -29.26
CA GLY A 293 -6.64 -9.94 -30.59
C GLY A 293 -6.52 -11.47 -30.58
N SER A 294 -7.26 -12.16 -31.45
CA SER A 294 -7.07 -13.60 -31.61
C SER A 294 -5.60 -13.87 -31.95
N THR A 295 -4.90 -14.61 -31.10
CA THR A 295 -3.49 -15.03 -31.29
C THR A 295 -2.40 -13.95 -31.18
N GLY A 296 -2.49 -13.01 -30.23
CA GLY A 296 -1.41 -12.05 -29.94
C GLY A 296 -1.21 -10.98 -31.02
N SER A 297 -2.24 -10.77 -31.85
CA SER A 297 -2.30 -9.64 -32.78
C SER A 297 -2.92 -8.42 -32.11
N PRO A 298 -2.60 -7.19 -32.55
CA PRO A 298 -3.26 -5.98 -32.07
C PRO A 298 -4.79 -6.06 -32.20
N VAL A 299 -5.50 -5.53 -31.21
CA VAL A 299 -6.95 -5.40 -31.27
C VAL A 299 -7.32 -4.41 -32.37
N LYS A 300 -8.30 -4.77 -33.20
CA LYS A 300 -8.78 -3.90 -34.28
C LYS A 300 -9.92 -3.02 -33.77
N ILE A 301 -9.74 -1.71 -33.84
CA ILE A 301 -10.81 -0.75 -33.58
C ILE A 301 -11.32 -0.24 -34.92
N ALA A 302 -12.52 -0.69 -35.28
CA ALA A 302 -13.20 -0.23 -36.49
C ALA A 302 -13.73 1.20 -36.28
N VAL A 303 -13.46 2.06 -37.25
CA VAL A 303 -13.89 3.46 -37.23
C VAL A 303 -14.88 3.68 -38.37
N GLN A 304 -16.08 4.10 -38.01
CA GLN A 304 -17.15 4.43 -38.94
C GLN A 304 -17.73 5.79 -38.55
N ASP A 305 -17.88 6.70 -39.52
CA ASP A 305 -18.40 8.05 -39.29
C ASP A 305 -17.66 8.78 -38.14
N ARG A 306 -16.32 8.65 -38.13
CA ARG A 306 -15.43 9.16 -37.07
C ARG A 306 -15.69 8.61 -35.67
N THR A 307 -16.50 7.57 -35.53
CA THR A 307 -16.77 6.90 -34.27
C THR A 307 -15.98 5.60 -34.21
N GLY A 308 -15.13 5.45 -33.19
CA GLY A 308 -14.57 4.16 -32.79
C GLY A 308 -15.30 3.63 -31.57
N THR A 309 -15.59 2.33 -31.52
CA THR A 309 -16.20 1.69 -30.34
C THR A 309 -15.40 0.48 -29.90
N LEU A 310 -15.41 0.22 -28.59
CA LEU A 310 -14.80 -0.96 -27.99
C LEU A 310 -15.62 -1.40 -26.78
N THR A 311 -15.98 -2.67 -26.75
CA THR A 311 -16.54 -3.30 -25.56
C THR A 311 -15.39 -3.91 -24.75
N VAL A 312 -15.15 -3.35 -23.57
CA VAL A 312 -14.10 -3.78 -22.65
C VAL A 312 -14.73 -4.69 -21.59
N PRO A 313 -14.33 -5.96 -21.48
CA PRO A 313 -14.73 -6.81 -20.36
C PRO A 313 -14.23 -6.22 -19.05
N VAL A 314 -15.04 -6.32 -17.99
CA VAL A 314 -14.65 -5.84 -16.66
C VAL A 314 -15.20 -6.76 -15.59
N ARG A 315 -14.59 -6.74 -14.42
CA ARG A 315 -15.23 -7.07 -13.15
C ARG A 315 -15.33 -5.80 -12.32
N ALA A 316 -16.55 -5.33 -12.07
CA ALA A 316 -16.78 -4.16 -11.22
C ALA A 316 -17.24 -4.57 -9.81
N GLY A 317 -16.35 -4.57 -8.82
CA GLY A 317 -16.70 -4.84 -7.42
C GLY A 317 -17.54 -3.72 -6.77
N SER A 318 -17.45 -2.51 -7.30
CA SER A 318 -18.24 -1.32 -6.95
C SER A 318 -18.56 -0.49 -8.21
N PRO A 319 -19.43 0.54 -8.16
CA PRO A 319 -19.60 1.45 -9.28
C PRO A 319 -18.26 2.07 -9.68
N ALA A 320 -17.92 2.00 -10.97
CA ALA A 320 -16.60 2.35 -11.48
C ALA A 320 -16.68 3.08 -12.82
N TYR A 321 -15.54 3.57 -13.27
CA TYR A 321 -15.33 4.28 -14.51
C TYR A 321 -14.27 3.52 -15.30
N VAL A 322 -14.59 3.17 -16.54
CA VAL A 322 -13.61 2.73 -17.53
C VAL A 322 -13.30 3.92 -18.41
N THR A 323 -12.04 4.30 -18.47
CA THR A 323 -11.57 5.41 -19.30
C THR A 323 -10.49 4.91 -20.23
N GLY A 324 -10.65 5.17 -21.53
CA GLY A 324 -9.70 4.77 -22.55
C GLY A 324 -9.16 5.95 -23.34
N TRP A 325 -7.87 5.92 -23.66
CA TRP A 325 -7.19 6.88 -24.55
C TRP A 325 -6.65 6.15 -25.75
N ILE A 326 -6.85 6.69 -26.96
CA ILE A 326 -6.27 6.15 -28.20
C ILE A 326 -5.40 7.23 -28.81
N ASP A 327 -4.08 6.99 -28.90
CA ASP A 327 -3.14 7.88 -29.59
C ASP A 327 -3.39 7.83 -31.10
N ALA A 328 -4.36 8.63 -31.55
CA ALA A 328 -4.91 8.58 -32.89
C ALA A 328 -4.02 9.31 -33.90
N ASP A 329 -3.29 10.33 -33.43
CA ASP A 329 -2.39 11.14 -34.24
C ASP A 329 -0.93 10.66 -34.22
N ARG A 330 -0.59 9.74 -33.30
CA ARG A 330 0.69 9.01 -33.18
C ARG A 330 1.85 9.90 -32.77
N ASP A 331 1.59 10.87 -31.91
CA ASP A 331 2.63 11.74 -31.40
C ASP A 331 3.29 11.22 -30.11
N GLY A 332 2.85 10.04 -29.64
CA GLY A 332 3.49 9.29 -28.56
C GLY A 332 3.05 9.70 -27.17
N ARG A 333 1.93 10.42 -27.05
CA ARG A 333 1.27 10.77 -25.79
C ARG A 333 -0.23 10.45 -25.88
N PHE A 334 -0.90 10.56 -24.75
CA PHE A 334 -2.34 10.39 -24.64
C PHE A 334 -2.97 11.72 -24.24
N GLU A 335 -3.98 12.17 -24.99
CA GLU A 335 -4.54 13.50 -24.82
C GLU A 335 -5.99 13.52 -24.34
N ALA A 336 -6.42 14.69 -23.87
CA ALA A 336 -7.77 14.86 -23.36
C ALA A 336 -8.86 14.64 -24.42
N ASP A 337 -8.58 14.94 -25.70
CA ASP A 337 -9.50 14.74 -26.83
C ASP A 337 -9.48 13.31 -27.40
N GLU A 338 -8.52 12.49 -26.97
CA GLU A 338 -8.42 11.06 -27.29
C GLU A 338 -9.16 10.16 -26.30
N ARG A 339 -9.81 10.77 -25.31
CA ARG A 339 -10.44 10.07 -24.19
C ARG A 339 -11.88 9.66 -24.50
N ALA A 340 -12.22 8.42 -24.20
CA ALA A 340 -13.59 7.96 -24.00
C ALA A 340 -13.77 7.47 -22.56
N THR A 341 -14.96 7.65 -22.00
CA THR A 341 -15.28 7.20 -20.63
C THR A 341 -16.65 6.55 -20.61
N ALA A 342 -16.75 5.42 -19.90
CA ALA A 342 -18.00 4.75 -19.56
C ALA A 342 -18.10 4.57 -18.04
N GLN A 343 -19.30 4.77 -17.50
CA GLN A 343 -19.62 4.40 -16.13
C GLN A 343 -20.21 2.99 -16.12
N VAL A 344 -19.76 2.16 -15.19
CA VAL A 344 -20.30 0.82 -14.97
C VAL A 344 -20.84 0.68 -13.55
N ALA A 345 -21.96 0.00 -13.42
CA ALA A 345 -22.51 -0.34 -12.12
C ALA A 345 -21.69 -1.46 -11.46
N LYS A 346 -21.91 -1.65 -10.15
CA LYS A 346 -21.44 -2.85 -9.46
C LYS A 346 -21.94 -4.11 -10.19
N ASP A 347 -21.08 -5.11 -10.27
CA ASP A 347 -21.27 -6.42 -10.90
C ASP A 347 -21.47 -6.36 -12.44
N ALA A 348 -21.20 -5.21 -13.07
CA ALA A 348 -21.09 -5.12 -14.52
C ALA A 348 -19.96 -6.02 -15.03
N THR A 349 -20.19 -6.62 -16.21
CA THR A 349 -19.24 -7.53 -16.87
C THR A 349 -18.59 -6.91 -18.12
N ALA A 350 -19.06 -5.74 -18.55
CA ALA A 350 -18.52 -5.02 -19.71
C ALA A 350 -18.77 -3.52 -19.60
N ALA A 351 -17.94 -2.74 -20.28
CA ALA A 351 -18.08 -1.30 -20.51
C ALA A 351 -17.99 -1.02 -22.01
N GLU A 352 -18.87 -0.17 -22.55
CA GLU A 352 -18.79 0.27 -23.95
C GLU A 352 -18.13 1.65 -24.01
N LEU A 353 -16.93 1.70 -24.57
CA LEU A 353 -16.22 2.93 -24.86
C LEU A 353 -16.53 3.39 -26.29
N ARG A 354 -16.74 4.70 -26.43
CA ARG A 354 -17.02 5.35 -27.71
C ARG A 354 -16.16 6.60 -27.87
N TRP A 355 -15.23 6.57 -28.83
CA TRP A 355 -14.37 7.69 -29.17
C TRP A 355 -14.92 8.47 -30.35
N THR A 356 -14.74 9.79 -30.33
CA THR A 356 -14.92 10.64 -31.51
C THR A 356 -13.54 10.99 -32.05
N LEU A 357 -13.16 10.35 -33.16
CA LEU A 357 -11.82 10.43 -33.73
C LEU A 357 -11.72 11.60 -34.74
N PRO A 358 -10.51 12.13 -35.00
CA PRO A 358 -10.33 13.23 -35.95
C PRO A 358 -10.72 12.81 -37.38
N ALA A 359 -11.18 13.77 -38.20
CA ALA A 359 -11.48 13.50 -39.62
C ALA A 359 -10.22 13.15 -40.42
N THR A 360 -9.06 13.57 -39.93
CA THR A 360 -7.74 13.28 -40.50
C THR A 360 -7.17 11.94 -40.03
N LEU A 361 -7.98 11.10 -39.36
CA LEU A 361 -7.55 9.80 -38.87
C LEU A 361 -6.98 8.95 -40.02
N ARG A 362 -5.85 8.31 -39.74
CA ARG A 362 -5.25 7.30 -40.62
C ARG A 362 -5.43 5.93 -40.00
N ALA A 363 -5.83 4.96 -40.83
CA ALA A 363 -5.76 3.55 -40.46
C ALA A 363 -4.30 3.14 -40.19
N GLY A 364 -4.12 2.09 -39.39
CA GLY A 364 -2.80 1.58 -39.01
C GLY A 364 -2.61 1.49 -37.49
N PRO A 365 -1.39 1.11 -37.06
CA PRO A 365 -1.12 0.84 -35.65
C PRO A 365 -1.19 2.12 -34.80
N ALA A 366 -1.60 1.95 -33.54
CA ALA A 366 -1.63 2.97 -32.51
C ALA A 366 -1.48 2.30 -31.13
N TRP A 367 -1.45 3.11 -30.08
CA TRP A 367 -1.51 2.64 -28.69
C TRP A 367 -2.81 3.05 -28.04
N MET A 368 -3.27 2.24 -27.10
CA MET A 368 -4.42 2.55 -26.27
C MET A 368 -4.13 2.26 -24.81
N ARG A 369 -4.47 3.18 -23.91
CA ARG A 369 -4.50 2.93 -22.47
C ARG A 369 -5.93 2.77 -21.99
N LEU A 370 -6.20 1.74 -21.21
CA LEU A 370 -7.44 1.55 -20.47
C LEU A 370 -7.15 1.74 -18.97
N ARG A 371 -8.01 2.49 -18.28
CA ARG A 371 -7.96 2.64 -16.82
C ARG A 371 -9.33 2.35 -16.24
N LEU A 372 -9.41 1.39 -15.32
CA LEU A 372 -10.56 1.20 -14.46
C LEU A 372 -10.32 1.89 -13.13
N THR A 373 -11.23 2.76 -12.70
CA THR A 373 -11.11 3.50 -11.44
C THR A 373 -12.47 3.66 -10.76
N ALA A 374 -12.53 3.65 -9.43
CA ALA A 374 -13.79 3.86 -8.70
C ALA A 374 -14.28 5.34 -8.73
N ARG A 375 -13.45 6.26 -9.23
CA ARG A 375 -13.78 7.67 -9.45
C ARG A 375 -13.44 8.04 -10.89
N ALA A 376 -14.13 9.03 -11.44
CA ALA A 376 -13.77 9.55 -12.76
C ALA A 376 -12.30 9.97 -12.80
N THR A 377 -11.54 9.41 -13.73
CA THR A 377 -10.18 9.86 -14.05
C THR A 377 -10.20 10.64 -15.37
N VAL A 378 -9.40 11.69 -15.42
CA VAL A 378 -9.25 12.53 -16.63
C VAL A 378 -7.83 12.48 -17.19
N SER A 379 -6.91 11.84 -16.48
CA SER A 379 -5.48 11.74 -16.81
C SER A 379 -5.12 10.31 -17.22
N PRO A 380 -4.35 10.12 -18.30
CA PRO A 380 -3.82 8.81 -18.68
C PRO A 380 -2.66 8.37 -17.78
N THR A 381 -2.04 9.30 -17.04
CA THR A 381 -0.93 9.05 -16.13
C THR A 381 -1.32 9.27 -14.67
N GLY A 382 -0.46 8.84 -13.75
CA GLY A 382 -0.61 9.09 -12.32
C GLY A 382 -1.23 7.95 -11.53
N TRP A 383 -1.30 8.15 -10.20
CA TRP A 383 -1.87 7.21 -9.24
C TRP A 383 -3.39 7.04 -9.38
N ALA A 384 -3.88 5.83 -9.12
CA ALA A 384 -5.27 5.57 -8.76
C ALA A 384 -5.34 4.72 -7.49
N ASP A 385 -6.30 5.06 -6.61
CA ASP A 385 -6.56 4.35 -5.35
C ASP A 385 -7.44 3.11 -5.53
N SER A 386 -7.62 2.67 -6.78
CA SER A 386 -8.42 1.50 -7.14
C SER A 386 -8.26 1.10 -8.60
N GLY A 387 -8.50 -0.17 -8.86
CA GLY A 387 -8.73 -0.73 -10.18
C GLY A 387 -7.45 -1.25 -10.80
N GLU A 388 -7.28 -0.97 -12.08
CA GLU A 388 -6.22 -1.50 -12.95
C GLU A 388 -5.99 -0.53 -14.12
N VAL A 389 -4.80 -0.58 -14.70
CA VAL A 389 -4.39 0.06 -15.93
C VAL A 389 -3.82 -0.98 -16.88
N GLU A 390 -4.31 -1.00 -18.12
CA GLU A 390 -3.76 -1.85 -19.17
C GLU A 390 -3.42 -1.01 -20.41
N ASP A 391 -2.39 -1.40 -21.16
CA ASP A 391 -1.87 -0.72 -22.33
C ASP A 391 -1.76 -1.66 -23.55
N HIS A 392 -2.52 -1.35 -24.59
CA HIS A 392 -2.70 -2.23 -25.73
C HIS A 392 -2.11 -1.63 -27.01
N PRO A 393 -1.26 -2.38 -27.75
CA PRO A 393 -1.06 -2.09 -29.16
C PRO A 393 -2.37 -2.40 -29.90
N ILE A 394 -2.84 -1.44 -30.67
CA ILE A 394 -4.10 -1.55 -31.43
C ILE A 394 -3.85 -1.28 -32.92
N GLU A 395 -4.82 -1.68 -33.74
CA GLU A 395 -4.88 -1.38 -35.16
C GLU A 395 -6.17 -0.60 -35.45
N LEU A 396 -6.04 0.65 -35.90
CA LEU A 396 -7.17 1.44 -36.35
C LEU A 396 -7.54 1.04 -37.78
N VAL A 397 -8.80 0.64 -37.98
CA VAL A 397 -9.31 0.27 -39.30
C VAL A 397 -10.43 1.23 -39.67
N VAL A 398 -10.21 2.04 -40.70
CA VAL A 398 -11.26 2.92 -41.23
C VAL A 398 -12.12 2.09 -42.18
N ALA A 399 -13.41 1.96 -41.89
CA ALA A 399 -14.33 1.36 -42.84
C ALA A 399 -14.32 2.24 -44.09
N ALA A 400 -14.09 1.64 -45.27
CA ALA A 400 -14.20 2.40 -46.51
C ALA A 400 -15.62 2.97 -46.58
N ASP A 401 -15.74 4.27 -46.86
CA ASP A 401 -17.03 4.88 -47.18
C ASP A 401 -17.68 3.99 -48.25
N ALA A 402 -18.86 3.45 -47.93
CA ALA A 402 -19.67 2.80 -48.95
C ALA A 402 -20.04 3.89 -49.96
N ALA A 403 -19.25 4.01 -51.02
CA ALA A 403 -19.51 4.93 -52.11
C ALA A 403 -20.87 4.55 -52.73
N THR A 404 -21.91 5.28 -52.35
CA THR A 404 -23.20 5.32 -53.04
C THR A 404 -23.18 6.33 -54.16
#